data_AF-A0A2M6Z2I3-F1
#
_entry.id   AF-A0A2M6Z2I3-F1
#
_cell.length_a   1.000
_cell.length_b   1.000
_cell.length_c   1.000
_cell.angle_alpha   90.00
_cell.angle_beta   90.00
_cell.angle_gamma   90.00
#
_symmetry.space_group_name_H-M   'P 1'
#
loop_
_entity.id
_entity.type
_entity.pdbx_description
1 polymer ?
#
loop_
_entity_poly.entity_id
_entity_poly.type
_entity_poly.pdbx_seq_one_letter_code
_entity_poly.pdbx_strand_id
1 'polypeptide(L)'
;MWIATTIVFSLAGITQPIVAADCSAEEDAVNDAEAAVAVAEEAVQVANAALFNALQAQEVFQLNYDQKTNDYFAAVIAHDQADNEADLAEQAAEDAQLAAGVTCYYVPAACKSASAIATALLIAASVARNIEHYYAGEVANAQSELVIAANELEAAENATEEAQSAMYDALNMLDDKESELAVAQDDLAYCESL
;
A
#
# COMPACT_ATOMS: atom_id res chain seq x y z
N MET A 1 -106.02 -4.14 -15.22
CA MET A 1 -106.14 -4.21 -16.69
C MET A 1 -105.83 -2.81 -17.20
N TRP A 2 -104.73 -2.64 -17.95
CA TRP A 2 -104.11 -1.39 -18.45
C TRP A 2 -103.62 -0.44 -17.32
N ILE A 3 -102.43 0.15 -17.40
CA ILE A 3 -102.10 1.33 -18.23
C ILE A 3 -100.62 1.33 -18.64
N ALA A 4 -100.39 1.65 -19.91
CA ALA A 4 -99.14 2.16 -20.45
C ALA A 4 -99.04 3.66 -20.19
N THR A 5 -97.87 4.19 -19.80
CA THR A 5 -97.37 5.48 -20.33
C THR A 5 -95.93 5.83 -19.92
N THR A 6 -95.14 6.13 -20.95
CA THR A 6 -94.08 7.15 -21.06
C THR A 6 -92.60 6.77 -20.81
N ILE A 7 -91.86 6.97 -21.90
CA ILE A 7 -90.45 6.75 -22.23
C ILE A 7 -89.52 7.74 -21.51
N VAL A 8 -88.34 7.28 -21.08
CA VAL A 8 -87.16 8.13 -20.90
C VAL A 8 -85.98 7.44 -21.56
N PHE A 9 -85.34 8.13 -22.51
CA PHE A 9 -84.03 7.81 -23.04
C PHE A 9 -83.06 7.63 -21.86
N SER A 10 -82.75 6.40 -21.46
CA SER A 10 -81.55 6.17 -20.67
C SER A 10 -80.37 6.35 -21.62
N LEU A 11 -79.52 7.32 -21.30
CA LEU A 11 -78.14 7.31 -21.77
C LEU A 11 -77.61 5.90 -21.50
N ALA A 12 -77.54 5.06 -22.52
CA ALA A 12 -76.53 4.02 -22.62
C ALA A 12 -75.19 4.72 -22.85
N GLY A 13 -74.82 5.63 -21.94
CA GLY A 13 -73.45 5.99 -21.69
C GLY A 13 -72.89 4.77 -21.00
N ILE A 14 -72.26 3.91 -21.79
CA ILE A 14 -71.35 2.89 -21.29
C ILE A 14 -70.23 3.68 -20.59
N THR A 15 -70.43 4.05 -19.33
CA THR A 15 -69.31 4.31 -18.43
C THR A 15 -68.70 2.94 -18.20
N GLN A 16 -67.84 2.49 -19.12
CA GLN A 16 -66.90 1.43 -18.78
C GLN A 16 -66.21 1.92 -17.49
N PRO A 17 -66.14 1.10 -16.43
CA PRO A 17 -65.21 1.43 -15.37
C PRO A 17 -63.85 1.56 -16.06
N ILE A 18 -63.28 2.77 -16.05
CA ILE A 18 -61.84 2.93 -16.22
C ILE A 18 -61.29 2.21 -15.00
N VAL A 19 -61.03 0.92 -15.16
CA VAL A 19 -60.23 0.17 -14.22
C VAL A 19 -58.85 0.78 -14.43
N ALA A 20 -58.44 1.68 -13.54
CA ALA A 20 -57.03 2.05 -13.47
C ALA A 20 -56.25 0.74 -13.39
N ALA A 21 -55.25 0.57 -14.26
CA ALA A 21 -54.40 -0.59 -14.20
C ALA A 21 -53.85 -0.74 -12.77
N ASP A 22 -53.97 -1.93 -12.19
CA ASP A 22 -53.41 -2.22 -10.88
C ASP A 22 -51.90 -2.45 -11.06
N CYS A 23 -51.13 -1.38 -10.94
CA CYS A 23 -49.67 -1.38 -11.15
C CYS A 23 -48.88 -1.65 -9.86
N SER A 24 -49.52 -2.22 -8.83
CA SER A 24 -48.87 -2.40 -7.52
C SER A 24 -47.65 -3.32 -7.58
N ALA A 25 -47.63 -4.28 -8.51
CA ALA A 25 -46.50 -5.19 -8.68
C ALA A 25 -45.28 -4.46 -9.27
N GLU A 26 -45.51 -3.54 -10.20
CA GLU A 26 -44.49 -2.69 -10.80
C GLU A 26 -43.97 -1.64 -9.79
N GLU A 27 -44.85 -1.08 -8.95
CA GLU A 27 -44.44 -0.20 -7.83
C GLU A 27 -43.55 -0.95 -6.82
N ASP A 28 -43.92 -2.18 -6.44
CA ASP A 28 -43.10 -3.02 -5.57
C ASP A 28 -41.73 -3.34 -6.20
N ALA A 29 -41.68 -3.61 -7.50
CA ALA A 29 -40.44 -3.87 -8.23
C ALA A 29 -39.50 -2.64 -8.26
N VAL A 30 -40.04 -1.43 -8.42
CA VAL A 30 -39.24 -0.19 -8.31
C VAL A 30 -38.69 -0.04 -6.89
N ASN A 31 -39.51 -0.22 -5.86
CA ASN A 31 -39.07 -0.10 -4.47
C ASN A 31 -37.95 -1.10 -4.12
N ASP A 32 -38.06 -2.33 -4.60
CA ASP A 32 -37.03 -3.37 -4.42
C ASP A 32 -35.74 -3.00 -5.17
N ALA A 33 -35.85 -2.46 -6.39
CA ALA A 33 -34.69 -2.02 -7.18
C ALA A 33 -34.00 -0.80 -6.55
N GLU A 34 -34.75 0.18 -6.04
CA GLU A 34 -34.20 1.34 -5.31
C GLU A 34 -33.46 0.90 -4.04
N ALA A 35 -34.02 -0.06 -3.30
CA ALA A 35 -33.35 -0.64 -2.14
C ALA A 35 -32.05 -1.37 -2.54
N ALA A 36 -32.03 -2.07 -3.68
CA ALA A 36 -30.83 -2.73 -4.19
C ALA A 36 -29.74 -1.74 -4.64
N VAL A 37 -30.13 -0.62 -5.28
CA VAL A 37 -29.21 0.48 -5.62
C VAL A 37 -28.59 1.07 -4.35
N ALA A 38 -29.40 1.37 -3.33
CA ALA A 38 -28.89 1.92 -2.08
C ALA A 38 -27.86 1.01 -1.39
N VAL A 39 -28.06 -0.31 -1.43
CA VAL A 39 -27.07 -1.29 -0.92
C VAL A 39 -25.80 -1.30 -1.77
N ALA A 40 -25.92 -1.17 -3.09
CA ALA A 40 -24.77 -1.10 -3.99
C ALA A 40 -23.96 0.19 -3.79
N GLU A 41 -24.62 1.33 -3.59
CA GLU A 41 -23.96 2.60 -3.22
C GLU A 41 -23.20 2.48 -1.90
N GLU A 42 -23.77 1.81 -0.89
CA GLU A 42 -23.08 1.54 0.37
C GLU A 42 -21.84 0.66 0.16
N ALA A 43 -21.93 -0.38 -0.70
CA ALA A 43 -20.79 -1.21 -1.04
C ALA A 43 -19.66 -0.41 -1.71
N VAL A 44 -19.99 0.53 -2.61
CA VAL A 44 -19.02 1.46 -3.22
C VAL A 44 -18.37 2.34 -2.16
N GLN A 45 -19.13 2.85 -1.19
CA GLN A 45 -18.58 3.67 -0.10
C GLN A 45 -17.60 2.88 0.77
N VAL A 46 -17.93 1.63 1.11
CA VAL A 46 -17.07 0.73 1.88
C VAL A 46 -15.79 0.40 1.11
N ALA A 47 -15.91 0.06 -0.18
CA ALA A 47 -14.76 -0.25 -1.03
C ALA A 47 -13.84 0.96 -1.21
N ASN A 48 -14.41 2.16 -1.36
CA ASN A 48 -13.63 3.40 -1.47
C ASN A 48 -12.89 3.72 -0.16
N ALA A 49 -13.52 3.51 1.00
CA ALA A 49 -12.86 3.68 2.29
C ALA A 49 -11.73 2.66 2.50
N ALA A 50 -11.92 1.41 2.07
CA ALA A 50 -10.88 0.38 2.11
C ALA A 50 -9.69 0.75 1.22
N LEU A 51 -9.95 1.19 -0.02
CA LEU A 51 -8.92 1.65 -0.95
C LEU A 51 -8.14 2.85 -0.38
N PHE A 52 -8.84 3.82 0.20
CA PHE A 52 -8.20 4.97 0.84
C PHE A 52 -7.26 4.56 1.97
N ASN A 53 -7.70 3.64 2.85
CA ASN A 53 -6.86 3.14 3.93
C ASN A 53 -5.65 2.35 3.42
N ALA A 54 -5.83 1.56 2.36
CA ALA A 54 -4.74 0.81 1.74
C ALA A 54 -3.67 1.74 1.15
N LEU A 55 -4.09 2.79 0.44
CA LEU A 55 -3.19 3.82 -0.11
C LEU A 55 -2.43 4.58 1.00
N GLN A 56 -3.09 4.92 2.10
CA GLN A 56 -2.41 5.54 3.24
C GLN A 56 -1.37 4.61 3.87
N ALA A 57 -1.69 3.33 4.02
CA ALA A 57 -0.75 2.35 4.53
C ALA A 57 0.46 2.20 3.58
N GLN A 58 0.22 2.10 2.27
CA GLN A 58 1.27 2.03 1.26
C GLN A 58 2.22 3.24 1.35
N GLU A 59 1.71 4.46 1.53
CA GLU A 59 2.54 5.66 1.69
C GLU A 59 3.44 5.57 2.93
N VAL A 60 2.91 5.09 4.06
CA VAL A 60 3.69 4.91 5.30
C VAL A 60 4.79 3.86 5.11
N PHE A 61 4.49 2.73 4.45
CA PHE A 61 5.49 1.71 4.18
C PHE A 61 6.54 2.17 3.17
N GLN A 62 6.16 2.98 2.18
CA GLN A 62 7.10 3.59 1.23
C GLN A 62 8.10 4.50 1.95
N LEU A 63 7.61 5.39 2.82
CA LEU A 63 8.46 6.27 3.62
C LEU A 63 9.42 5.47 4.53
N ASN A 64 8.93 4.38 5.13
CA ASN A 64 9.77 3.50 5.93
C ASN A 64 10.85 2.81 5.08
N TYR A 65 10.48 2.28 3.90
CA TYR A 65 11.42 1.68 2.96
C TYR A 65 12.50 2.66 2.51
N ASP A 66 12.12 3.90 2.17
CA ASP A 66 13.07 4.94 1.77
C ASP A 66 14.04 5.29 2.91
N GLN A 67 13.54 5.38 4.14
CA GLN A 67 14.38 5.60 5.33
C GLN A 67 15.36 4.45 5.55
N LYS A 68 14.90 3.20 5.47
CA LYS A 68 15.77 2.02 5.63
C LYS A 68 16.79 1.88 4.51
N THR A 69 16.44 2.31 3.31
CA THR A 69 17.38 2.40 2.19
C THR A 69 18.50 3.40 2.50
N ASN A 70 18.16 4.57 3.03
CA ASN A 70 19.15 5.57 3.45
C ASN A 70 20.04 5.07 4.60
N ASP A 71 19.46 4.41 5.60
CA ASP A 71 20.20 3.83 6.74
C ASP A 71 21.20 2.77 6.25
N TYR A 72 20.79 1.91 5.31
CA TYR A 72 21.66 0.92 4.68
C TYR A 72 22.83 1.56 3.95
N PHE A 73 22.58 2.57 3.10
CA PHE A 73 23.66 3.25 2.39
C PHE A 73 24.61 4.00 3.34
N ALA A 74 24.10 4.60 4.40
CA ALA A 74 24.93 5.24 5.41
C ALA A 74 25.85 4.23 6.12
N ALA A 75 25.33 3.05 6.48
CA ALA A 75 26.11 1.97 7.07
C ALA A 75 27.21 1.46 6.12
N VAL A 76 26.90 1.30 4.84
CA VAL A 76 27.87 0.86 3.82
C VAL A 76 29.00 1.88 3.68
N ILE A 77 28.69 3.17 3.61
CA ILE A 77 29.72 4.22 3.51
C ILE A 77 30.61 4.23 4.76
N ALA A 78 30.03 4.05 5.95
CA ALA A 78 30.80 3.99 7.20
C ALA A 78 31.72 2.75 7.25
N HIS A 79 31.22 1.61 6.77
CA HIS A 79 32.03 0.38 6.62
C HIS A 79 33.19 0.58 5.64
N ASP A 80 32.93 1.14 4.46
CA ASP A 80 33.96 1.42 3.46
C ASP A 80 35.03 2.40 4.00
N GLN A 81 34.64 3.41 4.78
CA GLN A 81 35.58 4.33 5.42
C GLN A 81 36.43 3.61 6.47
N ALA A 82 35.82 2.78 7.30
CA ALA A 82 36.52 2.00 8.32
C ALA A 82 37.48 0.98 7.70
N ASP A 83 37.12 0.35 6.58
CA ASP A 83 37.98 -0.59 5.86
C ASP A 83 39.21 0.11 5.28
N ASN A 84 39.01 1.26 4.62
CA ASN A 84 40.13 2.08 4.12
C ASN A 84 41.06 2.54 5.26
N GLU A 85 40.51 2.96 6.40
CA GLU A 85 41.31 3.33 7.56
C GLU A 85 42.07 2.14 8.16
N ALA A 86 41.46 0.96 8.19
CA ALA A 86 42.11 -0.27 8.63
C ALA A 86 43.27 -0.67 7.73
N ASP A 87 43.10 -0.62 6.41
CA ASP A 87 44.15 -0.91 5.44
C ASP A 87 45.32 0.08 5.55
N LEU A 88 45.04 1.38 5.69
CA LEU A 88 46.08 2.40 5.88
C LEU A 88 46.85 2.18 7.20
N ALA A 89 46.16 1.83 8.28
CA ALA A 89 46.79 1.56 9.57
C ALA A 89 47.65 0.29 9.52
N GLU A 90 47.19 -0.76 8.83
CA GLU A 90 47.93 -2.00 8.61
C GLU A 90 49.22 -1.73 7.82
N GLN A 91 49.13 -1.03 6.69
CA GLN A 91 50.29 -0.65 5.90
C GLN A 91 51.30 0.18 6.71
N ALA A 92 50.83 1.17 7.47
CA ALA A 92 51.69 1.97 8.33
C ALA A 92 52.39 1.14 9.42
N ALA A 93 51.70 0.13 9.96
CA ALA A 93 52.28 -0.78 10.94
C ALA A 93 53.35 -1.71 10.32
N GLU A 94 53.12 -2.22 9.11
CA GLU A 94 54.10 -3.00 8.34
C GLU A 94 55.37 -2.19 8.03
N ASP A 95 55.20 -0.97 7.53
CA ASP A 95 56.30 -0.04 7.24
C ASP A 95 57.09 0.30 8.50
N ALA A 96 56.40 0.52 9.63
CA ALA A 96 57.04 0.81 10.90
C ALA A 96 57.80 -0.39 11.47
N GLN A 97 57.29 -1.61 11.32
CA GLN A 97 58.02 -2.83 11.67
C GLN A 97 59.30 -2.97 10.83
N LEU A 98 59.21 -2.75 9.51
CA LEU A 98 60.36 -2.82 8.61
C LEU A 98 61.41 -1.77 9.00
N ALA A 99 61.00 -0.52 9.22
CA ALA A 99 61.87 0.58 9.64
C ALA A 99 62.50 0.32 11.01
N ALA A 100 61.76 -0.28 11.96
CA ALA A 100 62.29 -0.67 13.26
C ALA A 100 63.35 -1.77 13.13
N GLY A 101 63.14 -2.77 12.28
CA GLY A 101 64.13 -3.81 11.98
C GLY A 101 65.44 -3.25 11.44
N VAL A 102 65.36 -2.34 10.47
CA VAL A 102 66.53 -1.64 9.91
C VAL A 102 67.21 -0.78 10.98
N THR A 103 66.45 -0.02 11.75
CA THR A 103 66.98 0.87 12.80
C THR A 103 67.69 0.09 13.90
N CYS A 104 67.12 -1.04 14.33
CA CYS A 104 67.74 -1.90 15.34
C CYS A 104 69.06 -2.52 14.86
N TYR A 105 69.20 -2.77 13.57
CA TYR A 105 70.43 -3.30 12.98
C TYR A 105 71.54 -2.24 12.89
N TYR A 106 71.21 -1.03 12.40
CA TYR A 106 72.21 0.01 12.13
C TYR A 106 72.43 1.01 13.29
N VAL A 107 71.43 1.22 14.16
CA VAL A 107 71.46 2.18 15.28
C VAL A 107 70.89 1.56 16.56
N PRO A 108 71.66 0.71 17.27
CA PRO A 108 71.15 -0.06 18.43
C PRO A 108 70.57 0.82 19.56
N ALA A 109 71.10 2.04 19.74
CA ALA A 109 70.62 2.98 20.74
C ALA A 109 69.19 3.50 20.47
N ALA A 110 68.76 3.54 19.20
CA ALA A 110 67.42 3.97 18.78
C ALA A 110 66.42 2.81 18.66
N CYS A 111 66.88 1.56 18.83
CA CYS A 111 66.05 0.38 18.65
C CYS A 111 64.82 0.38 19.56
N LYS A 112 64.97 0.75 20.85
CA LYS A 112 63.86 0.76 21.81
C LYS A 112 62.71 1.68 21.40
N SER A 113 63.00 2.89 20.93
CA SER A 113 61.97 3.83 20.50
C SER A 113 61.33 3.39 19.17
N ALA A 114 62.12 2.86 18.23
CA ALA A 114 61.60 2.35 16.96
C ALA A 114 60.66 1.15 17.17
N SER A 115 61.04 0.19 18.02
CA SER A 115 60.17 -0.94 18.36
C SER A 115 58.89 -0.51 19.08
N ALA A 116 58.96 0.48 19.98
CA ALA A 116 57.78 0.99 20.66
C ALA A 116 56.77 1.65 19.68
N ILE A 117 57.26 2.40 18.69
CA ILE A 117 56.43 3.00 17.64
C ILE A 117 55.77 1.91 16.79
N ALA A 118 56.54 0.90 16.37
CA ALA A 118 56.00 -0.23 15.61
C ALA A 118 54.91 -0.98 16.39
N THR A 119 55.12 -1.23 17.69
CA THR A 119 54.10 -1.84 18.55
C THR A 119 52.85 -0.99 18.69
N ALA A 120 52.99 0.34 18.86
CA ALA A 120 51.85 1.24 18.94
C ALA A 120 51.00 1.24 17.65
N LEU A 121 51.66 1.22 16.49
CA LEU A 121 50.97 1.17 15.19
C LEU A 121 50.28 -0.17 14.95
N LEU A 122 50.85 -1.30 15.39
CA LEU A 122 50.16 -2.59 15.35
C LEU A 122 48.89 -2.61 16.19
N ILE A 123 48.92 -1.99 17.38
CA ILE A 123 47.73 -1.85 18.22
C ILE A 123 46.70 -0.97 17.52
N ALA A 124 47.11 0.14 16.90
CA ALA A 124 46.21 1.01 16.15
C ALA A 124 45.56 0.28 14.96
N ALA A 125 46.33 -0.48 14.18
CA ALA A 125 45.82 -1.30 13.08
C ALA A 125 44.82 -2.36 13.58
N SER A 126 45.12 -3.02 14.71
CA SER A 126 44.20 -3.97 15.34
C SER A 126 42.90 -3.32 15.81
N VAL A 127 42.95 -2.09 16.32
CA VAL A 127 41.76 -1.33 16.69
C VAL A 127 40.95 -0.96 15.45
N ALA A 128 41.59 -0.50 14.38
CA ALA A 128 40.92 -0.15 13.13
C ALA A 128 40.18 -1.35 12.51
N ARG A 129 40.78 -2.54 12.50
CA ARG A 129 40.10 -3.78 12.06
C ARG A 129 38.89 -4.15 12.92
N ASN A 130 38.95 -3.95 14.24
CA ASN A 130 37.77 -4.17 15.09
C ASN A 130 36.64 -3.18 14.79
N ILE A 131 36.98 -1.94 14.43
CA ILE A 131 36.00 -0.92 14.03
C ILE A 131 35.36 -1.31 12.70
N GLU A 132 36.14 -1.77 11.71
CA GLU A 132 35.62 -2.30 10.44
C GLU A 132 34.64 -3.47 10.68
N HIS A 133 35.01 -4.46 11.49
CA HIS A 133 34.11 -5.57 11.82
C HIS A 133 32.81 -5.13 12.51
N TYR A 134 32.87 -4.10 13.35
CA TYR A 134 31.68 -3.51 13.95
C TYR A 134 30.74 -2.93 12.88
N TYR A 135 31.26 -2.14 11.94
CA TYR A 135 30.48 -1.57 10.85
C TYR A 135 29.98 -2.62 9.85
N ALA A 136 30.71 -3.71 9.63
CA ALA A 136 30.23 -4.84 8.85
C ALA A 136 28.96 -5.46 9.48
N GLY A 137 28.91 -5.53 10.82
CA GLY A 137 27.72 -5.93 11.57
C GLY A 137 26.55 -4.95 11.41
N GLU A 138 26.82 -3.63 11.42
CA GLU A 138 25.79 -2.61 11.17
C GLU A 138 25.22 -2.71 9.75
N VAL A 139 26.06 -2.94 8.74
CA VAL A 139 25.61 -3.18 7.35
C VAL A 139 24.69 -4.39 7.27
N ALA A 140 25.06 -5.50 7.91
CA ALA A 140 24.23 -6.70 7.93
C ALA A 140 22.87 -6.47 8.62
N ASN A 141 22.86 -5.73 9.74
CA ASN A 141 21.61 -5.37 10.41
C ASN A 141 20.73 -4.47 9.55
N ALA A 142 21.32 -3.40 8.98
CA ALA A 142 20.60 -2.47 8.11
C ALA A 142 20.05 -3.16 6.86
N GLN A 143 20.78 -4.12 6.28
CA GLN A 143 20.30 -4.95 5.17
C GLN A 143 19.10 -5.79 5.58
N SER A 144 19.14 -6.43 6.76
CA SER A 144 18.00 -7.21 7.25
C SER A 144 16.77 -6.35 7.46
N GLU A 145 16.92 -5.16 8.03
CA GLU A 145 15.81 -4.21 8.23
C GLU A 145 15.24 -3.69 6.90
N LEU A 146 16.10 -3.44 5.91
CA LEU A 146 15.69 -3.06 4.56
C LEU A 146 14.86 -4.15 3.87
N VAL A 147 15.26 -5.41 4.00
CA VAL A 147 14.50 -6.55 3.45
C VAL A 147 13.12 -6.67 4.11
N ILE A 148 13.03 -6.47 5.43
CA ILE A 148 11.74 -6.47 6.14
C ILE A 148 10.85 -5.34 5.60
N ALA A 149 11.37 -4.12 5.51
CA ALA A 149 10.62 -2.97 4.98
C ALA A 149 10.17 -3.17 3.52
N ALA A 150 10.98 -3.84 2.69
CA ALA A 150 10.63 -4.17 1.31
C ALA A 150 9.44 -5.14 1.25
N ASN A 151 9.45 -6.19 2.07
CA ASN A 151 8.36 -7.16 2.13
C ASN A 151 7.05 -6.52 2.65
N GLU A 152 7.16 -5.60 3.62
CA GLU A 152 6.01 -4.86 4.15
C GLU A 152 5.41 -3.93 3.07
N LEU A 153 6.26 -3.26 2.29
CA LEU A 153 5.81 -2.44 1.15
C LEU A 153 5.11 -3.28 0.08
N GLU A 154 5.69 -4.41 -0.31
CA GLU A 154 5.08 -5.34 -1.29
C GLU A 154 3.72 -5.85 -0.80
N ALA A 155 3.59 -6.19 0.49
CA ALA A 155 2.32 -6.59 1.06
C ALA A 155 1.26 -5.46 1.00
N ALA A 156 1.66 -4.22 1.23
CA ALA A 156 0.77 -3.06 1.14
C ALA A 156 0.38 -2.72 -0.31
N GLU A 157 1.29 -2.91 -1.27
CA GLU A 157 1.01 -2.78 -2.70
C GLU A 157 -0.06 -3.81 -3.14
N ASN A 158 0.12 -5.08 -2.78
CA ASN A 158 -0.84 -6.13 -3.07
C ASN A 158 -2.23 -5.83 -2.44
N ALA A 159 -2.27 -5.38 -1.19
CA ALA A 159 -3.53 -4.99 -0.54
C ALA A 159 -4.22 -3.81 -1.23
N THR A 160 -3.44 -2.89 -1.80
CA THR A 160 -3.96 -1.75 -2.58
C THR A 160 -4.55 -2.23 -3.91
N GLU A 161 -3.88 -3.15 -4.61
CA GLU A 161 -4.41 -3.75 -5.84
C GLU A 161 -5.72 -4.52 -5.58
N GLU A 162 -5.78 -5.30 -4.51
CA GLU A 162 -7.00 -5.99 -4.08
C GLU A 162 -8.15 -5.01 -3.79
N ALA A 163 -7.86 -3.92 -3.07
CA ALA A 163 -8.85 -2.89 -2.76
C ALA A 163 -9.32 -2.14 -4.02
N GLN A 164 -8.43 -1.89 -4.99
CA GLN A 164 -8.81 -1.32 -6.28
C GLN A 164 -9.73 -2.26 -7.06
N SER A 165 -9.41 -3.57 -7.09
CA SER A 165 -10.27 -4.56 -7.73
C SER A 165 -11.67 -4.59 -7.11
N ALA A 166 -11.75 -4.63 -5.77
CA ALA A 166 -13.02 -4.61 -5.06
C ALA A 166 -13.84 -3.34 -5.33
N MET A 167 -13.18 -2.19 -5.50
CA MET A 167 -13.83 -0.93 -5.89
C MET A 167 -14.42 -1.02 -7.30
N TYR A 168 -13.69 -1.59 -8.27
CA TYR A 168 -14.22 -1.80 -9.62
C TYR A 168 -15.41 -2.74 -9.63
N ASP A 169 -15.35 -3.84 -8.87
CA ASP A 169 -16.46 -4.78 -8.75
C ASP A 169 -17.70 -4.12 -8.14
N ALA A 170 -17.52 -3.28 -7.11
CA ALA A 170 -18.62 -2.53 -6.50
C ALA A 170 -19.24 -1.51 -7.46
N LEU A 171 -18.41 -0.82 -8.26
CA LEU A 171 -18.91 0.12 -9.28
C LEU A 171 -19.69 -0.58 -10.39
N ASN A 172 -19.21 -1.73 -10.87
CA ASN A 172 -19.93 -2.51 -11.87
C ASN A 172 -21.27 -3.01 -11.32
N MET A 173 -21.30 -3.45 -10.06
CA MET A 173 -22.55 -3.85 -9.41
C MET A 173 -23.53 -2.69 -9.28
N LEU A 174 -23.05 -1.48 -8.96
CA LEU A 174 -23.88 -0.29 -8.90
C LEU A 174 -24.48 0.04 -10.28
N ASP A 175 -23.67 0.03 -11.35
CA ASP A 175 -24.13 0.25 -12.72
C ASP A 175 -25.20 -0.77 -13.15
N ASP A 176 -24.99 -2.06 -12.84
CA ASP A 176 -25.97 -3.12 -13.08
C ASP A 176 -27.30 -2.84 -12.34
N LYS A 177 -27.24 -2.38 -11.09
CA LYS A 177 -28.44 -2.06 -10.30
C LYS A 177 -29.14 -0.78 -10.74
N GLU A 178 -28.40 0.23 -11.15
CA GLU A 178 -28.97 1.44 -11.76
C GLU A 178 -29.70 1.12 -13.07
N SER A 179 -29.14 0.20 -13.88
CA SER A 179 -29.78 -0.31 -15.08
C SER A 179 -31.07 -1.07 -14.80
N GLU A 180 -31.07 -1.98 -13.80
CA GLU A 180 -32.28 -2.68 -13.35
C GLU A 180 -33.36 -1.72 -12.85
N LEU A 181 -32.98 -0.69 -12.08
CA LEU A 181 -33.90 0.34 -11.61
C LEU A 181 -34.51 1.12 -12.78
N ALA A 182 -33.71 1.50 -13.78
CA ALA A 182 -34.21 2.21 -14.96
C ALA A 182 -35.25 1.38 -15.73
N VAL A 183 -35.05 0.06 -15.84
CA VAL A 183 -36.03 -0.85 -16.48
C VAL A 183 -37.32 -0.92 -15.65
N ALA A 184 -37.22 -1.11 -14.33
CA ALA A 184 -38.40 -1.16 -13.46
C ALA A 184 -39.22 0.16 -13.49
N GLN A 185 -38.53 1.30 -13.58
CA GLN A 185 -39.16 2.61 -13.72
C GLN A 185 -39.89 2.77 -15.07
N ASP A 186 -39.34 2.24 -16.17
CA ASP A 186 -39.99 2.23 -17.48
C ASP A 186 -41.23 1.33 -17.49
N ASP A 187 -41.15 0.14 -16.88
CA ASP A 187 -42.27 -0.80 -16.76
C ASP A 187 -43.42 -0.20 -15.95
N LEU A 188 -43.13 0.47 -14.82
CA LEU A 188 -44.14 1.19 -14.03
C LEU A 188 -44.80 2.30 -14.85
N ALA A 189 -44.02 3.14 -15.53
CA ALA A 189 -44.53 4.21 -16.36
C ALA A 189 -45.43 3.69 -17.51
N TYR A 190 -45.06 2.56 -18.11
CA TYR A 190 -45.89 1.91 -19.12
C TYR A 190 -47.21 1.42 -18.53
N CYS A 191 -47.19 0.75 -17.36
CA CYS A 191 -48.40 0.28 -16.69
C CYS A 191 -49.35 1.44 -16.34
N GLU A 192 -48.83 2.54 -15.79
CA GLU A 192 -49.61 3.73 -15.43
C GLU A 192 -50.26 4.43 -16.65
N SER A 193 -49.76 4.15 -17.87
CA SER A 193 -50.24 4.77 -19.11
C SER A 193 -51.38 4.01 -19.82
N LEU A 194 -51.69 2.77 -19.40
CA LEU A 194 -52.71 1.89 -19.98
C LEU A 194 -54.12 2.15 -19.42
#